data_AF-A0A344PH21-F1
#
_entry.id   AF-A0A344PH21-F1
#
_cell.length_a   1.000
_cell.length_b   1.000
_cell.length_c   1.000
_cell.angle_alpha   90.00
_cell.angle_beta   90.00
_cell.angle_gamma   90.00
#
_symmetry.space_group_name_H-M   'P 1'
#
loop_
_entity.id
_entity.type
_entity.pdbx_description
1 polymer ?
#
loop_
_entity_poly.entity_id
_entity_poly.type
_entity_poly.pdbx_seq_one_letter_code
_entity_poly.pdbx_strand_id
1 'polypeptide(L)'
;MSALAPGFAHPAHDAARAFRAIMEALARPGTIHDLAGPPAPAPLSPAASAVLLTLTDRGTPVHLAPSHDNADLRAWLAFHTGAPLVVAEEAHFALGTWATLQPSDRFAIGTPDYPDRSATLIIEVPGFDGSTRLTGPGIREALTIGLPDPAAFAANHARYPLGWDAVLTTGTRICGLPRSTEVR
;
A
#
# COMPACT_ATOMS: atom_id res chain seq x y z
N MET A 1 -11.53 -20.91 -19.89
CA MET A 1 -11.67 -20.17 -18.63
C MET A 1 -10.42 -20.45 -17.82
N SER A 2 -9.48 -19.50 -17.76
CA SER A 2 -8.29 -19.66 -16.93
C SER A 2 -8.73 -19.77 -15.47
N ALA A 3 -8.19 -20.72 -14.71
CA ALA A 3 -8.51 -20.87 -13.29
C ALA A 3 -8.00 -19.62 -12.56
N LEU A 4 -8.87 -18.98 -11.75
CA LEU A 4 -8.48 -17.85 -10.92
C LEU A 4 -7.37 -18.28 -9.94
N ALA A 5 -6.35 -17.42 -9.80
CA ALA A 5 -5.30 -17.63 -8.81
C ALA A 5 -5.90 -17.70 -7.38
N PRO A 6 -5.30 -18.46 -6.46
CA PRO A 6 -5.85 -18.64 -5.12
C PRO A 6 -5.79 -17.35 -4.28
N GLY A 7 -6.58 -17.36 -3.19
CA GLY A 7 -6.47 -16.40 -2.09
C GLY A 7 -5.70 -17.02 -0.92
N PHE A 8 -5.90 -16.51 0.29
CA PHE A 8 -5.34 -17.12 1.50
C PHE A 8 -5.81 -18.57 1.68
N ALA A 9 -4.92 -19.45 2.14
CA ALA A 9 -5.25 -20.85 2.39
C ALA A 9 -6.16 -21.02 3.61
N HIS A 10 -5.94 -20.21 4.65
CA HIS A 10 -6.78 -20.14 5.85
C HIS A 10 -7.23 -18.69 6.07
N PRO A 11 -8.26 -18.20 5.33
CA PRO A 11 -8.56 -16.78 5.21
C PRO A 11 -8.58 -16.00 6.52
N ALA A 12 -9.29 -16.49 7.55
CA ALA A 12 -9.39 -15.81 8.84
C ALA A 12 -8.02 -15.70 9.56
N HIS A 13 -7.26 -16.79 9.60
CA HIS A 13 -5.99 -16.83 10.33
C HIS A 13 -4.89 -16.08 9.58
N ASP A 14 -4.86 -16.22 8.26
CA ASP A 14 -3.85 -15.61 7.40
C ASP A 14 -4.07 -14.09 7.32
N ALA A 15 -5.31 -13.64 7.15
CA ALA A 15 -5.65 -12.21 7.18
C ALA A 15 -5.34 -11.59 8.55
N ALA A 16 -5.62 -12.26 9.67
CA ALA A 16 -5.28 -11.74 11.00
C ALA A 16 -3.76 -11.58 11.22
N ARG A 17 -2.96 -12.53 10.72
CA ARG A 17 -1.48 -12.42 10.76
C ARG A 17 -0.99 -11.29 9.86
N ALA A 18 -1.52 -11.20 8.64
CA ALA A 18 -1.17 -10.16 7.70
C ALA A 18 -1.55 -8.77 8.23
N PHE A 19 -2.73 -8.62 8.82
CA PHE A 19 -3.19 -7.37 9.41
C PHE A 19 -2.23 -6.89 10.50
N ARG A 20 -1.80 -7.80 11.40
CA ARG A 20 -0.82 -7.47 12.43
C ARG A 20 0.51 -7.00 11.83
N ALA A 21 1.04 -7.70 10.82
CA ALA A 21 2.28 -7.29 10.16
C ALA A 21 2.16 -5.92 9.49
N ILE A 22 1.04 -5.63 8.83
CA ILE A 22 0.78 -4.33 8.19
C ILE A 22 0.68 -3.22 9.23
N MET A 23 -0.03 -3.45 10.33
CA MET A 23 -0.12 -2.50 11.44
C MET A 23 1.23 -2.27 12.11
N GLU A 24 2.04 -3.31 12.29
CA GLU A 24 3.40 -3.19 12.81
C GLU A 24 4.32 -2.39 11.88
N ALA A 25 4.18 -2.55 10.57
CA ALA A 25 4.94 -1.80 9.56
C ALA A 25 4.55 -0.31 9.55
N LEU A 26 3.26 0.01 9.70
CA LEU A 26 2.78 1.39 9.79
C LEU A 26 3.10 2.04 11.14
N ALA A 27 3.05 1.29 12.24
CA ALA A 27 3.39 1.80 13.57
C ALA A 27 4.89 2.02 13.79
N ARG A 28 5.74 1.38 12.98
CA ARG A 28 7.20 1.54 12.98
C ARG A 28 7.67 1.91 11.57
N PRO A 29 7.37 3.14 11.10
CA PRO A 29 7.60 3.52 9.72
C PRO A 29 9.03 3.29 9.29
N GLY A 30 9.24 2.82 8.06
CA GLY A 30 10.58 2.59 7.54
C GLY A 30 11.26 1.28 7.97
N THR A 31 10.64 0.49 8.86
CA THR A 31 11.10 -0.87 9.17
C THR A 31 10.54 -1.89 8.18
N ILE A 32 11.34 -2.90 7.84
CA ILE A 32 10.97 -3.93 6.86
C ILE A 32 10.37 -5.14 7.59
N HIS A 33 9.20 -5.58 7.16
CA HIS A 33 8.48 -6.73 7.72
C HIS A 33 8.23 -7.79 6.65
N ASP A 34 8.28 -9.06 7.06
CA ASP A 34 7.86 -10.16 6.19
C ASP A 34 6.33 -10.23 6.13
N LEU A 35 5.82 -10.31 4.91
CA LEU A 35 4.41 -10.50 4.61
C LEU A 35 4.29 -11.37 3.34
N ALA A 36 4.39 -12.68 3.53
CA ALA A 36 4.18 -13.62 2.44
C ALA A 36 2.67 -13.84 2.22
N GLY A 37 2.12 -13.30 1.13
CA GLY A 37 0.79 -13.61 0.66
C GLY A 37 0.74 -14.79 -0.33
N PRO A 38 -0.48 -15.19 -0.73
CA PRO A 38 -0.64 -16.22 -1.74
C PRO A 38 -0.13 -15.74 -3.11
N PRO A 39 0.28 -16.67 -3.99
CA PRO A 39 0.54 -16.35 -5.39
C PRO A 39 -0.68 -15.70 -6.04
N ALA A 40 -0.46 -14.63 -6.78
CA ALA A 40 -1.51 -13.84 -7.42
C ALA A 40 -1.16 -13.56 -8.89
N PRO A 41 -2.10 -13.03 -9.69
CA PRO A 41 -1.82 -12.69 -11.09
C PRO A 41 -0.69 -11.68 -11.20
N ALA A 42 0.25 -11.92 -12.12
CA ALA A 42 1.32 -10.98 -12.40
C ALA A 42 0.75 -9.60 -12.81
N PRO A 43 1.43 -8.50 -12.47
CA PRO A 43 2.74 -8.42 -11.79
C PRO A 43 2.67 -8.35 -10.26
N LEU A 44 1.53 -8.68 -9.63
CA LEU A 44 1.33 -8.51 -8.20
C LEU A 44 2.33 -9.35 -7.36
N SER A 45 3.05 -8.71 -6.45
CA SER A 45 3.89 -9.44 -5.50
C SER A 45 3.06 -10.17 -4.44
N PRO A 46 3.59 -11.24 -3.83
CA PRO A 46 2.99 -11.87 -2.66
C PRO A 46 2.69 -10.90 -1.51
N ALA A 47 3.54 -9.89 -1.29
CA ALA A 47 3.31 -8.88 -0.27
C ALA A 47 2.08 -8.02 -0.60
N ALA A 48 1.99 -7.49 -1.83
CA ALA A 48 0.84 -6.70 -2.26
C ALA A 48 -0.46 -7.52 -2.29
N SER A 49 -0.40 -8.81 -2.64
CA SER A 49 -1.55 -9.71 -2.57
C SER A 49 -2.07 -9.86 -1.15
N ALA A 50 -1.19 -10.06 -0.16
CA ALA A 50 -1.57 -10.11 1.24
C ALA A 50 -2.18 -8.79 1.73
N VAL A 51 -1.63 -7.63 1.34
CA VAL A 51 -2.19 -6.33 1.71
C VAL A 51 -3.61 -6.19 1.17
N LEU A 52 -3.83 -6.46 -0.13
CA LEU A 52 -5.15 -6.36 -0.75
C LEU A 52 -6.18 -7.31 -0.12
N LEU A 53 -5.82 -8.58 0.07
CA LEU A 53 -6.73 -9.57 0.68
C LEU A 53 -7.07 -9.28 2.13
N THR A 54 -6.24 -8.50 2.82
CA THR A 54 -6.42 -8.18 4.24
C THR A 54 -7.19 -6.89 4.45
N LEU A 55 -6.92 -5.87 3.64
CA LEU A 55 -7.41 -4.51 3.87
C LEU A 55 -8.54 -4.08 2.94
N THR A 56 -8.84 -4.86 1.89
CA THR A 56 -9.89 -4.49 0.94
C THR A 56 -11.09 -5.41 1.04
N ASP A 57 -12.27 -4.81 0.91
CA ASP A 57 -13.57 -5.45 0.81
C ASP A 57 -14.53 -4.59 -0.04
N ARG A 58 -15.81 -4.96 -0.07
CA ARG A 58 -16.87 -4.27 -0.84
C ARG A 58 -17.04 -2.78 -0.48
N GLY A 59 -16.64 -2.35 0.71
CA GLY A 59 -16.72 -0.98 1.20
C GLY A 59 -15.47 -0.15 0.96
N THR A 60 -14.41 -0.71 0.37
CA THR A 60 -13.14 -0.03 0.13
C THR A 60 -12.82 0.02 -1.37
N PRO A 61 -13.18 1.10 -2.07
CA PRO A 61 -12.86 1.24 -3.49
C PRO A 61 -11.35 1.19 -3.76
N VAL A 62 -10.97 0.47 -4.82
CA VAL A 62 -9.58 0.26 -5.22
C VAL A 62 -9.31 0.88 -6.58
N HIS A 63 -8.22 1.65 -6.70
CA HIS A 63 -7.66 2.03 -7.98
C HIS A 63 -6.51 1.09 -8.37
N LEU A 64 -6.57 0.52 -9.57
CA LEU A 64 -5.44 -0.17 -10.17
C LEU A 64 -4.75 0.80 -11.14
N ALA A 65 -3.49 1.13 -10.87
CA ALA A 65 -2.68 1.91 -11.79
C ALA A 65 -2.41 1.11 -13.07
N PRO A 66 -2.10 1.77 -14.22
CA PRO A 66 -1.83 1.08 -15.49
C PRO A 66 -0.80 -0.06 -15.42
N SER A 67 0.15 -0.03 -14.48
CA SER A 67 1.13 -1.12 -14.29
C SER A 67 0.50 -2.44 -13.81
N HIS A 68 -0.65 -2.38 -13.14
CA HIS A 68 -1.32 -3.53 -12.51
C HIS A 68 -2.74 -3.73 -13.05
N ASP A 69 -3.22 -2.81 -13.88
CA ASP A 69 -4.57 -2.83 -14.41
C ASP A 69 -4.71 -3.82 -15.59
N ASN A 70 -4.86 -5.10 -15.27
CA ASN A 70 -5.09 -6.16 -16.25
C ASN A 70 -6.31 -7.03 -15.88
N ALA A 71 -6.86 -7.72 -16.88
CA ALA A 71 -8.10 -8.49 -16.73
C ALA A 71 -8.02 -9.56 -15.63
N ASP A 72 -6.87 -10.22 -15.48
CA ASP A 72 -6.69 -11.28 -14.49
C ASP A 72 -6.66 -10.71 -13.07
N LEU A 73 -5.94 -9.60 -12.85
CA LEU A 73 -5.90 -8.96 -11.54
C LEU A 73 -7.26 -8.35 -11.16
N ARG A 74 -7.96 -7.72 -12.11
CA ARG A 74 -9.34 -7.23 -11.91
C ARG A 74 -10.27 -8.35 -11.46
N ALA A 75 -10.25 -9.48 -12.17
CA ALA A 75 -11.08 -10.63 -11.86
C ALA A 75 -10.72 -11.26 -10.51
N TRP A 76 -9.43 -11.37 -10.20
CA TRP A 76 -8.94 -11.91 -8.93
C TRP A 76 -9.36 -11.04 -7.75
N LEU A 77 -9.18 -9.72 -7.84
CA LEU A 77 -9.56 -8.79 -6.77
C LEU A 77 -11.08 -8.80 -6.55
N ALA A 78 -11.86 -8.73 -7.63
CA ALA A 78 -13.32 -8.80 -7.55
C ALA A 78 -13.82 -10.12 -6.93
N PHE A 79 -13.18 -11.24 -7.24
CA PHE A 79 -13.56 -12.54 -6.69
C PHE A 79 -13.24 -12.67 -5.20
N HIS A 80 -12.03 -12.30 -4.78
CA HIS A 80 -11.57 -12.55 -3.42
C HIS A 80 -12.00 -11.49 -2.41
N THR A 81 -12.13 -10.23 -2.82
CA THR A 81 -12.43 -9.11 -1.89
C THR A 81 -13.77 -8.45 -2.20
N GLY A 82 -14.21 -8.51 -3.46
CA GLY A 82 -15.40 -7.79 -3.91
C GLY A 82 -15.23 -6.27 -3.93
N ALA A 83 -14.00 -5.76 -3.80
CA ALA A 83 -13.73 -4.34 -3.81
C ALA A 83 -14.10 -3.71 -5.16
N PRO A 84 -14.85 -2.59 -5.18
CA PRO A 84 -15.18 -1.91 -6.43
C PRO A 84 -13.92 -1.25 -7.00
N LEU A 85 -13.76 -1.34 -8.33
CA LEU A 85 -12.68 -0.67 -9.04
C LEU A 85 -13.10 0.74 -9.46
N VAL A 86 -12.28 1.73 -9.12
CA VAL A 86 -12.59 3.16 -9.33
C VAL A 86 -11.42 3.94 -9.92
N VAL A 87 -11.69 5.19 -10.29
CA VAL A 87 -10.65 6.17 -10.63
C VAL A 87 -9.87 6.56 -9.37
N ALA A 88 -8.70 7.18 -9.56
CA ALA A 88 -7.76 7.43 -8.47
C ALA A 88 -8.32 8.36 -7.37
N GLU A 89 -9.13 9.33 -7.78
CA GLU A 89 -9.73 10.36 -6.94
C GLU A 89 -10.76 9.79 -5.96
N GLU A 90 -11.34 8.64 -6.29
CA GLU A 90 -12.39 7.95 -5.50
C GLU A 90 -11.83 6.78 -4.67
N ALA A 91 -10.54 6.50 -4.78
CA ALA A 91 -9.93 5.30 -4.24
C ALA A 91 -9.63 5.43 -2.74
N HIS A 92 -10.00 4.41 -1.95
CA HIS A 92 -9.50 4.22 -0.59
C HIS A 92 -8.13 3.53 -0.60
N PHE A 93 -7.91 2.62 -1.56
CA PHE A 93 -6.63 1.98 -1.79
C PHE A 93 -6.22 2.12 -3.24
N ALA A 94 -4.93 2.34 -3.51
CA ALA A 94 -4.41 2.37 -4.87
C ALA A 94 -3.19 1.45 -5.00
N LEU A 95 -3.19 0.58 -6.01
CA LEU A 95 -2.09 -0.33 -6.27
C LEU A 95 -1.35 0.08 -7.55
N GLY A 96 -0.03 0.15 -7.49
CA GLY A 96 0.79 0.36 -8.67
C GLY A 96 2.28 0.48 -8.39
N THR A 97 3.09 0.56 -9.45
CA THR A 97 4.44 1.14 -9.34
C THR A 97 4.34 2.65 -9.15
N TRP A 98 5.31 3.27 -8.48
CA TRP A 98 5.32 4.73 -8.26
C TRP A 98 5.12 5.53 -9.55
N ALA A 99 5.76 5.12 -10.65
CA ALA A 99 5.68 5.79 -11.94
C ALA A 99 4.25 5.85 -12.52
N THR A 100 3.44 4.83 -12.25
CA THR A 100 2.08 4.73 -12.80
C THR A 100 0.99 5.24 -11.85
N LEU A 101 1.34 5.49 -10.58
CA LEU A 101 0.47 6.14 -9.63
C LEU A 101 0.41 7.67 -9.85
N GLN A 102 1.36 8.24 -10.59
CA GLN A 102 1.43 9.69 -10.81
C GLN A 102 0.24 10.27 -11.61
N PRO A 103 -0.10 11.55 -11.38
CA PRO A 103 0.40 12.38 -10.27
C PRO A 103 -0.19 11.92 -8.93
N SER A 104 0.61 11.91 -7.86
CA SER A 104 0.19 11.38 -6.56
C SER A 104 -0.75 12.30 -5.76
N ASP A 105 -0.94 13.54 -6.20
CA ASP A 105 -1.81 14.54 -5.55
C ASP A 105 -3.30 14.39 -5.93
N ARG A 106 -3.63 13.54 -6.91
CA ARG A 106 -5.02 13.21 -7.26
C ARG A 106 -5.70 12.27 -6.27
N PHE A 107 -4.94 11.57 -5.43
CA PHE A 107 -5.49 10.68 -4.42
C PHE A 107 -6.04 11.46 -3.23
N ALA A 108 -7.11 10.95 -2.61
CA ALA A 108 -7.70 11.58 -1.43
C ALA A 108 -6.66 11.72 -0.30
N ILE A 109 -6.58 12.92 0.28
CA ILE A 109 -5.68 13.24 1.41
C ILE A 109 -6.43 13.35 2.75
N GLY A 110 -7.71 12.98 2.77
CA GLY A 110 -8.61 13.26 3.87
C GLY A 110 -9.10 14.71 3.88
N THR A 111 -9.89 15.04 4.90
CA THR A 111 -10.37 16.41 5.16
C THR A 111 -10.00 16.81 6.58
N PRO A 112 -10.02 18.10 6.95
CA PRO A 112 -9.70 18.51 8.32
C PRO A 112 -10.54 17.80 9.40
N ASP A 113 -11.83 17.56 9.12
CA ASP A 113 -12.75 16.87 10.04
C ASP A 113 -12.58 15.34 10.00
N TYR A 114 -12.09 14.80 8.88
CA TYR A 114 -11.91 13.37 8.65
C TYR A 114 -10.57 13.10 7.95
N PRO A 115 -9.43 13.27 8.63
CA PRO A 115 -8.11 13.05 8.04
C PRO A 115 -7.91 11.57 7.67
N ASP A 116 -8.58 10.66 8.38
CA ASP A 116 -8.58 9.22 8.14
C ASP A 116 -9.22 8.82 6.79
N ARG A 117 -10.04 9.69 6.17
CA ARG A 117 -10.64 9.46 4.84
C ARG A 117 -9.67 9.79 3.69
N SER A 118 -8.42 9.40 3.83
CA SER A 118 -7.41 9.48 2.78
C SER A 118 -7.28 8.15 2.04
N ALA A 119 -6.60 8.17 0.91
CA ALA A 119 -6.14 6.95 0.26
C ALA A 119 -4.92 6.34 0.99
N THR A 120 -4.79 5.03 0.90
CA THR A 120 -3.56 4.29 1.17
C THR A 120 -2.97 3.78 -0.15
N LEU A 121 -1.73 4.16 -0.45
CA LEU A 121 -1.02 3.73 -1.65
C LEU A 121 -0.23 2.46 -1.36
N ILE A 122 -0.53 1.38 -2.09
CA ILE A 122 0.21 0.13 -2.11
C ILE A 122 1.19 0.20 -3.29
N ILE A 123 2.46 0.46 -2.99
CA ILE A 123 3.45 0.83 -3.99
C ILE A 123 4.44 -0.32 -4.19
N GLU A 124 4.40 -0.95 -5.36
CA GLU A 124 5.42 -1.92 -5.75
C GLU A 124 6.73 -1.20 -6.05
N VAL A 125 7.79 -1.61 -5.34
CA VAL A 125 9.15 -1.08 -5.46
C VAL A 125 10.13 -2.22 -5.79
N PRO A 126 11.25 -1.94 -6.47
CA PRO A 126 12.26 -2.98 -6.75
C PRO A 126 13.01 -3.46 -5.50
N GLY A 127 12.97 -2.69 -4.42
CA GLY A 127 13.65 -2.97 -3.17
C GLY A 127 13.59 -1.77 -2.21
N PHE A 128 14.25 -1.91 -1.07
CA PHE A 128 14.27 -0.90 0.00
C PHE A 128 15.65 -0.25 0.18
N ASP A 129 16.59 -0.53 -0.73
CA ASP A 129 17.94 -0.01 -0.64
C ASP A 129 17.98 1.48 -0.99
N GLY A 130 18.52 2.28 -0.08
CA GLY A 130 18.64 3.73 -0.25
C GLY A 130 18.98 4.43 1.07
N SER A 131 19.13 5.74 1.01
CA SER A 131 19.68 6.55 2.11
C SER A 131 18.75 7.68 2.57
N THR A 132 17.48 7.67 2.17
CA THR A 132 16.51 8.69 2.58
C THR A 132 16.28 8.60 4.09
N ARG A 133 16.45 9.71 4.80
CA ARG A 133 16.42 9.71 6.25
C ARG A 133 14.99 9.93 6.74
N LEU A 134 14.53 9.03 7.59
CA LEU A 134 13.19 9.07 8.18
C LEU A 134 13.26 9.40 9.67
N THR A 135 12.36 10.27 10.12
CA THR A 135 12.11 10.61 11.54
C THR A 135 10.61 10.72 11.82
N GLY A 136 10.23 10.98 13.06
CA GLY A 136 8.83 11.19 13.47
C GLY A 136 8.24 10.03 14.27
N PRO A 137 6.90 9.99 14.43
CA PRO A 137 6.23 9.00 15.27
C PRO A 137 6.57 7.55 14.88
N GLY A 138 6.85 6.71 15.88
CA GLY A 138 7.22 5.31 15.66
C GLY A 138 8.71 5.08 15.35
N ILE A 139 9.50 6.15 15.16
CA ILE A 139 10.95 6.09 14.93
C ILE A 139 11.67 6.68 16.15
N ARG A 140 12.58 5.91 16.76
CA ARG A 140 13.26 6.36 18.00
C ARG A 140 14.22 7.52 17.79
N GLU A 141 15.06 7.45 16.75
CA GLU A 141 16.07 8.48 16.45
C GLU A 141 16.00 8.87 14.98
N ALA A 142 16.44 7.96 14.10
CA ALA A 142 16.27 8.03 12.66
C ALA A 142 16.55 6.65 12.07
N LEU A 143 16.10 6.42 10.86
CA LEU A 143 16.55 5.30 10.03
C LEU A 143 16.66 5.74 8.58
N THR A 144 17.29 4.93 7.74
CA THR A 144 17.40 5.18 6.30
C THR A 144 16.76 4.06 5.49
N ILE A 145 16.05 4.44 4.43
CA ILE A 145 15.45 3.49 3.49
C ILE A 145 15.45 4.07 2.07
N GLY A 146 15.32 3.22 1.06
CA GLY A 146 15.01 3.61 -0.31
C GLY A 146 13.53 3.96 -0.47
N LEU A 147 13.26 5.20 -0.90
CA LEU A 147 11.94 5.64 -1.36
C LEU A 147 11.96 5.86 -2.87
N PRO A 148 10.84 5.63 -3.57
CA PRO A 148 10.78 5.89 -5.01
C PRO A 148 10.86 7.39 -5.35
N ASP A 149 10.42 8.27 -4.42
CA ASP A 149 10.47 9.72 -4.57
C ASP A 149 10.46 10.43 -3.20
N PRO A 150 11.63 10.65 -2.59
CA PRO A 150 11.73 11.31 -1.29
C PRO A 150 11.06 12.69 -1.24
N ALA A 151 11.09 13.44 -2.35
CA ALA A 151 10.51 14.78 -2.42
C ALA A 151 8.99 14.74 -2.36
N ALA A 152 8.34 13.80 -3.06
CA ALA A 152 6.89 13.63 -2.99
C ALA A 152 6.42 13.21 -1.59
N PHE A 153 7.16 12.30 -0.92
CA PHE A 153 6.83 11.90 0.44
C PHE A 153 7.04 13.05 1.44
N ALA A 154 8.10 13.87 1.29
CA ALA A 154 8.30 15.06 2.09
C ALA A 154 7.17 16.10 1.88
N ALA A 155 6.74 16.30 0.63
CA ALA A 155 5.62 17.17 0.30
C ALA A 155 4.27 16.65 0.84
N ASN A 156 4.08 15.33 0.86
CA ASN A 156 2.92 14.70 1.49
C ASN A 156 2.92 14.92 3.01
N HIS A 157 4.07 14.71 3.68
CA HIS A 157 4.23 14.98 5.10
C HIS A 157 3.95 16.43 5.47
N ALA A 158 4.35 17.39 4.62
CA ALA A 158 4.12 18.82 4.86
C ALA A 158 2.62 19.19 4.96
N ARG A 159 1.70 18.30 4.57
CA ARG A 159 0.24 18.47 4.70
C ARG A 159 -0.34 17.91 6.00
N TYR A 160 0.47 17.26 6.85
CA TYR A 160 0.02 16.63 8.08
C TYR A 160 -0.86 17.59 8.92
N PRO A 161 -2.07 17.18 9.37
CA PRO A 161 -2.57 15.80 9.46
C PRO A 161 -3.22 15.24 8.18
N LEU A 162 -3.25 15.98 7.08
CA LEU A 162 -3.71 15.49 5.78
C LEU A 162 -2.57 14.81 5.01
N GLY A 163 -2.92 13.97 4.06
CA GLY A 163 -1.99 13.24 3.20
C GLY A 163 -2.48 11.83 2.94
N TRP A 164 -1.88 11.13 1.98
CA TRP A 164 -2.07 9.69 1.84
C TRP A 164 -1.06 8.94 2.72
N ASP A 165 -1.40 7.71 3.10
CA ASP A 165 -0.44 6.79 3.71
C ASP A 165 0.11 5.84 2.64
N ALA A 166 1.25 5.20 2.87
CA ALA A 166 1.81 4.24 1.94
C ALA A 166 2.26 2.92 2.60
N VAL A 167 2.10 1.84 1.85
CA VAL A 167 2.70 0.54 2.10
C VAL A 167 3.54 0.19 0.88
N LEU A 168 4.86 0.24 1.03
CA LEU A 168 5.79 -0.19 0.00
C LEU A 168 5.87 -1.72 0.02
N THR A 169 5.82 -2.36 -1.15
CA THR A 169 5.86 -3.81 -1.30
C THR A 169 6.99 -4.23 -2.22
N THR A 170 7.65 -5.34 -1.90
CA THR A 170 8.58 -6.02 -2.82
C THR A 170 8.69 -7.50 -2.46
N GLY A 171 8.36 -8.39 -3.41
CA GLY A 171 8.38 -9.83 -3.17
C GLY A 171 7.48 -10.23 -1.99
N THR A 172 8.06 -10.70 -0.90
CA THR A 172 7.35 -11.11 0.33
C THR A 172 7.54 -10.13 1.49
N ARG A 173 7.93 -8.88 1.22
CA ARG A 173 8.25 -7.90 2.26
C ARG A 173 7.50 -6.60 2.06
N ILE A 174 7.21 -5.93 3.18
CA ILE A 174 6.56 -4.63 3.22
C ILE A 174 7.35 -3.62 4.05
N CYS A 175 7.09 -2.34 3.79
CA CYS A 175 7.48 -1.23 4.65
C CYS A 175 6.33 -0.20 4.70
N GLY A 176 5.92 0.20 5.90
CA GLY A 176 4.88 1.21 6.09
C GLY A 176 5.47 2.62 6.16
N LEU A 177 4.76 3.59 5.57
CA LEU A 177 5.07 5.02 5.62
C LEU A 177 3.77 5.82 5.78
N PRO A 178 3.29 6.00 7.01
CA PRO A 178 2.20 6.93 7.30
C PRO A 178 2.61 8.36 6.95
N ARG A 179 1.63 9.21 6.63
CA ARG A 179 1.82 10.63 6.33
C ARG A 179 2.51 11.43 7.45
N SER A 180 2.48 10.94 8.68
CA SER A 180 3.18 11.55 9.82
C SER A 180 4.69 11.36 9.77
N THR A 181 5.21 10.49 8.89
CA THR A 181 6.64 10.22 8.76
C THR A 181 7.34 11.43 8.16
N GLU A 182 8.30 12.00 8.88
CA GLU A 182 9.17 13.06 8.38
C GLU A 182 10.21 12.46 7.43
N VAL A 183 10.30 13.01 6.22
CA VAL A 183 11.26 12.59 5.18
C VAL A 183 12.28 13.70 4.93
N ARG A 184 13.57 13.39 5.03
CA ARG A 184 14.70 14.32 4.89
C ARG A 184 15.79 13.80 3.96
#